data_AF-A0A9Q2KRZ4-F1
#
_entry.id   AF-A0A9Q2KRZ4-F1
#
_cell.length_a   1.000
_cell.length_b   1.000
_cell.length_c   1.000
_cell.angle_alpha   90.00
_cell.angle_beta   90.00
_cell.angle_gamma   90.00
#
_symmetry.space_group_name_H-M   'P 1'
#
loop_
_entity.id
_entity.type
_entity.pdbx_description
1 polymer ?
#
loop_
_entity_poly.entity_id
_entity_poly.type
_entity_poly.pdbx_seq_one_letter_code
_entity_poly.pdbx_strand_id
1 'polypeptide(L)'
;MKLSLNVEADAINVLALNMGRIAVDVDGIELSELIAAVNQNGCSLRIADEPGKIAVEFPRPPFTSLPGMCCSTAHLTEEDNSLLYALSHQREDFGESEWIMYTGSGYLIRLYAWSFPVLRLKRLGLSKACRRLVITLIRRYAVGIVHLDAFGEVLPGFDVFDW
;
A
#
# COMPACT_ATOMS: atom_id res chain seq x y z
N MET A 1 3.06 -0.01 18.68
CA MET A 1 3.01 -0.92 17.52
C MET A 1 3.38 -2.31 18.02
N LYS A 2 2.63 -3.36 17.65
CA LYS A 2 2.94 -4.74 18.05
C LYS A 2 3.61 -5.42 16.87
N LEU A 3 4.92 -5.64 16.95
CA LEU A 3 5.67 -6.40 15.94
C LEU A 3 5.63 -7.88 16.34
N SER A 4 5.11 -8.74 15.47
CA SER A 4 5.09 -10.19 15.70
C SER A 4 6.09 -10.84 14.75
N LEU A 5 7.11 -11.50 15.29
CA LEU A 5 8.17 -12.16 14.54
C LEU A 5 8.14 -13.65 14.85
N ASN A 6 8.13 -14.47 13.80
CA ASN A 6 8.30 -15.92 13.89
C ASN A 6 9.62 -16.25 13.17
N VAL A 7 10.67 -16.52 13.93
CA VAL A 7 12.01 -16.82 13.44
C VAL A 7 12.52 -18.08 14.15
N GLU A 8 13.21 -18.95 13.43
CA GLU A 8 13.92 -20.08 14.02
C GLU A 8 15.27 -19.59 14.56
N ALA A 9 15.67 -20.11 15.72
CA ALA A 9 16.90 -19.73 16.39
C ALA A 9 17.52 -20.97 17.03
N ASP A 10 18.85 -21.03 17.04
CA ASP A 10 19.60 -22.14 17.61
C ASP A 10 19.59 -22.09 19.15
N ALA A 11 19.70 -20.88 19.70
CA ALA A 11 19.65 -20.64 21.13
C ALA A 11 19.01 -19.28 21.44
N ILE A 12 18.30 -19.23 22.57
CA ILE A 12 17.69 -18.02 23.09
C ILE A 12 18.14 -17.86 24.54
N ASN A 13 18.75 -16.73 24.85
CA ASN A 13 19.07 -16.33 26.21
C ASN A 13 18.19 -15.15 26.63
N VAL A 14 17.45 -15.31 27.72
CA VAL A 14 16.50 -14.30 28.20
C VAL A 14 16.95 -13.79 29.55
N LEU A 15 17.17 -12.48 29.64
CA LEU A 15 17.42 -11.77 30.89
C LEU A 15 16.20 -10.93 31.24
N ALA A 16 15.60 -11.19 32.40
CA ALA A 16 14.57 -10.34 32.94
C ALA A 16 15.18 -8.99 33.39
N LEU A 17 14.58 -7.88 32.94
CA LEU A 17 14.93 -6.53 33.34
C LEU A 17 13.83 -5.96 34.27
N ASN A 18 14.10 -4.84 34.91
CA ASN A 18 13.12 -4.15 35.74
C ASN A 18 11.96 -3.57 34.91
N MET A 19 10.82 -3.34 35.59
CA MET A 19 9.60 -2.74 35.02
C MET A 19 8.96 -3.51 33.84
N GLY A 20 8.93 -4.84 33.92
CA GLY A 20 8.25 -5.69 32.93
C GLY A 20 8.94 -5.72 31.56
N ARG A 21 10.25 -5.43 31.52
CA ARG A 21 11.08 -5.53 30.32
C ARG A 21 11.90 -6.81 30.37
N ILE A 22 12.23 -7.37 29.22
CA ILE A 22 13.18 -8.47 29.08
C ILE A 22 14.19 -8.09 28.00
N ALA A 23 15.46 -8.43 28.21
CA ALA A 23 16.45 -8.48 27.15
C ALA A 23 16.50 -9.92 26.63
N VAL A 24 16.49 -10.08 25.31
CA VAL A 24 16.57 -11.39 24.66
C VAL A 24 17.75 -11.33 23.71
N ASP A 25 18.70 -12.23 23.93
CA ASP A 25 19.82 -12.49 23.02
C ASP A 25 19.49 -13.76 22.24
N VAL A 26 19.66 -13.72 20.92
CA VAL A 26 19.20 -14.78 20.03
C VAL A 26 20.31 -15.12 19.05
N ASP A 27 20.78 -16.36 19.14
CA ASP A 27 21.82 -16.92 18.27
C ASP A 27 21.20 -17.74 17.14
N GLY A 28 21.92 -17.81 16.01
CA GLY A 28 21.56 -18.67 14.88
C GLY A 28 20.51 -18.08 13.93
N ILE A 29 20.03 -16.85 14.14
CA ILE A 29 19.15 -16.19 13.17
C ILE A 29 19.97 -15.63 12.01
N GLU A 30 19.66 -16.06 10.78
CA GLU A 30 20.20 -15.41 9.59
C GLU A 30 19.59 -14.01 9.41
N LEU A 31 20.45 -13.02 9.09
CA LEU A 31 20.02 -11.63 8.88
C LEU A 31 18.95 -11.51 7.78
N SER A 32 19.05 -12.34 6.74
CA SER A 32 18.08 -12.47 5.65
C SER A 32 16.68 -12.84 6.15
N GLU A 33 16.58 -13.83 7.02
CA GLU A 33 15.32 -14.30 7.61
C GLU A 33 14.71 -13.26 8.55
N LEU A 34 15.54 -12.61 9.36
CA LEU A 34 15.10 -11.53 10.23
C LEU A 34 14.53 -10.36 9.42
N ILE A 35 15.20 -9.96 8.33
CA ILE A 35 14.72 -8.92 7.42
C ILE A 35 13.38 -9.33 6.81
N ALA A 36 13.25 -10.57 6.33
CA ALA A 36 12.01 -11.07 5.74
C ALA A 36 10.85 -11.03 6.74
N ALA A 37 11.06 -11.48 7.98
CA ALA A 37 10.06 -11.48 9.04
C ALA A 37 9.63 -10.05 9.43
N VAL A 38 10.57 -9.11 9.50
CA VAL A 38 10.26 -7.69 9.79
C VAL A 38 9.51 -7.03 8.63
N ASN A 39 9.91 -7.30 7.38
CA ASN A 39 9.27 -6.76 6.18
C ASN A 39 7.81 -7.23 6.02
N GLN A 40 7.49 -8.47 6.42
CA GLN A 40 6.11 -8.97 6.43
C GLN A 40 5.17 -8.14 7.33
N ASN A 41 5.72 -7.43 8.32
CA ASN A 41 4.99 -6.53 9.20
C ASN A 41 4.97 -5.07 8.69
N GLY A 42 5.40 -4.81 7.45
CA GLY A 42 5.44 -3.47 6.87
C GLY A 42 6.49 -2.55 7.50
N CYS A 43 7.50 -3.13 8.15
CA CYS A 43 8.59 -2.41 8.82
C CYS A 43 9.91 -2.71 8.12
N SER A 44 10.93 -1.86 8.28
CA SER A 44 12.28 -2.10 7.78
C SER A 44 13.29 -2.08 8.93
N LEU A 45 14.32 -2.93 8.83
CA LEU A 45 15.45 -2.94 9.76
C LEU A 45 16.47 -1.88 9.37
N ARG A 46 17.05 -1.21 10.36
CA ARG A 46 18.13 -0.24 10.18
C ARG A 46 19.18 -0.44 11.27
N ILE A 47 20.44 -0.28 10.89
CA ILE A 47 21.54 -0.15 11.84
C ILE A 47 21.49 1.27 12.39
N ALA A 48 21.34 1.40 13.71
CA ALA A 48 21.30 2.70 14.37
C ALA A 48 22.64 3.00 15.04
N ASP A 49 23.13 4.22 14.88
CA ASP A 49 24.37 4.69 15.51
C ASP A 49 24.23 4.85 17.04
N GLU A 50 23.02 5.17 17.51
CA GLU A 50 22.68 5.29 18.94
C GLU A 50 21.49 4.39 19.31
N PRO A 51 21.56 3.61 20.40
CA PRO A 51 20.44 2.83 20.91
C PRO A 51 19.24 3.72 21.25
N GLY A 52 18.04 3.35 20.77
CA GLY A 52 16.78 3.98 21.18
C GLY A 52 16.28 5.16 20.34
N LYS A 53 17.03 5.62 19.33
CA LYS A 53 16.51 6.56 18.34
C LYS A 53 15.76 5.81 17.24
N ILE A 54 14.43 5.80 17.32
CA ILE A 54 13.59 5.41 16.19
C ILE A 54 13.72 6.52 15.13
N ALA A 55 14.65 6.35 14.20
CA ALA A 55 14.79 7.24 13.05
C ALA A 55 13.70 6.90 12.02
N VAL A 56 12.51 7.46 12.22
CA VAL A 56 11.51 7.56 11.14
C VAL A 56 12.07 8.55 10.14
N GLU A 57 12.53 8.06 8.98
CA GLU A 57 13.00 8.95 7.91
C GLU A 57 11.82 9.82 7.44
N PHE A 58 11.96 11.11 7.72
CA PHE A 58 10.98 12.17 7.54
C PHE A 58 9.66 11.90 8.27
N PRO A 59 9.44 12.48 9.46
CA PRO A 59 8.08 12.81 9.82
C PRO A 59 7.67 13.94 8.88
N ARG A 60 7.23 13.58 7.66
CA ARG A 60 6.18 14.36 7.03
C ARG A 60 5.17 14.58 8.15
N PRO A 61 4.77 15.82 8.46
CA PRO A 61 3.78 16.05 9.51
C PRO A 61 2.67 15.01 9.37
N PRO A 62 2.24 14.33 10.45
CA PRO A 62 1.46 13.09 10.39
C PRO A 62 0.12 13.17 9.61
N PHE A 63 -0.18 14.33 9.02
CA PHE A 63 -1.37 14.66 8.24
C PHE A 63 -1.09 15.44 6.94
N THR A 64 0.17 15.61 6.49
CA THR A 64 0.48 16.31 5.23
C THR A 64 0.91 15.40 4.09
N SER A 65 1.17 14.12 4.36
CA SER A 65 1.48 13.16 3.30
C SER A 65 0.22 12.50 2.76
N LEU A 66 0.00 12.61 1.45
CA LEU A 66 -1.04 11.85 0.76
C LEU A 66 -0.40 10.59 0.16
N PRO A 67 -0.56 9.40 0.79
CA PRO A 67 0.05 8.17 0.29
C PRO A 67 -0.52 7.82 -1.07
N GLY A 68 0.36 7.70 -2.06
CA GLY A 68 0.03 7.33 -3.43
C GLY A 68 0.73 6.05 -3.84
N MET A 69 0.12 5.27 -4.72
CA MET A 69 0.76 4.13 -5.38
C MET A 69 0.50 4.18 -6.88
N CYS A 70 1.53 3.88 -7.66
CA CYS A 70 1.44 3.73 -9.11
C CYS A 70 1.45 2.24 -9.48
N CYS A 71 0.60 1.83 -10.40
CA CYS A 71 0.52 0.47 -10.92
C CYS A 71 0.03 0.46 -12.36
N SER A 72 0.25 -0.63 -13.08
CA SER A 72 -0.06 -0.73 -14.50
C SER A 72 -1.56 -0.62 -14.79
N THR A 73 -1.95 0.03 -15.90
CA THR A 73 -3.31 -0.08 -16.46
C THR A 73 -3.65 -1.50 -16.91
N ALA A 74 -2.66 -2.40 -17.05
CA ALA A 74 -2.89 -3.81 -17.37
C ALA A 74 -3.76 -4.54 -16.32
N HIS A 75 -3.95 -3.97 -15.12
CA HIS A 75 -4.89 -4.49 -14.12
C HIS A 75 -6.36 -4.09 -14.36
N LEU A 76 -6.64 -3.33 -15.41
CA LEU A 76 -7.99 -2.95 -15.83
C LEU A 76 -8.44 -3.86 -16.96
N THR A 77 -9.74 -4.18 -16.98
CA THR A 77 -10.37 -4.73 -18.19
C THR A 77 -10.54 -3.63 -19.25
N GLU A 78 -10.77 -4.00 -20.50
CA GLU A 78 -11.06 -3.03 -21.58
C GLU A 78 -12.30 -2.18 -21.23
N GLU A 79 -13.31 -2.80 -20.63
CA GLU A 79 -14.53 -2.12 -20.18
C GLU A 79 -14.24 -1.17 -19.01
N ASP A 80 -13.41 -1.58 -18.05
CA ASP A 80 -12.98 -0.69 -16.95
C ASP A 80 -12.22 0.53 -17.51
N ASN A 81 -11.31 0.30 -18.46
CA ASN A 81 -10.55 1.38 -19.09
C ASN A 81 -11.48 2.36 -19.83
N SER A 82 -12.36 1.83 -20.68
CA SER A 82 -13.36 2.64 -21.41
C SER A 82 -14.26 3.43 -20.46
N LEU A 83 -14.68 2.81 -19.34
CA LEU A 83 -15.50 3.45 -18.32
C LEU A 83 -14.73 4.58 -17.61
N LEU A 84 -13.51 4.34 -17.15
CA LEU A 84 -12.69 5.36 -16.51
C LEU A 84 -12.37 6.52 -17.46
N TYR A 85 -12.16 6.24 -18.75
CA TYR A 85 -12.04 7.26 -19.77
C TYR A 85 -13.30 8.14 -19.86
N ALA A 86 -14.48 7.54 -19.95
CA ALA A 86 -15.73 8.29 -20.00
C ALA A 86 -15.96 9.12 -18.72
N LEU A 87 -15.73 8.53 -17.54
CA LEU A 87 -15.91 9.20 -16.24
C LEU A 87 -14.97 10.39 -16.07
N SER A 88 -13.70 10.25 -16.48
CA SER A 88 -12.71 11.32 -16.39
C SER A 88 -12.95 12.51 -17.32
N HIS A 89 -13.80 12.35 -18.33
CA HIS A 89 -14.15 13.41 -19.30
C HIS A 89 -15.53 14.02 -19.08
N GLN A 90 -16.21 13.67 -17.98
CA GLN A 90 -17.47 14.31 -17.62
C GLN A 90 -17.27 15.80 -17.35
N ARG A 91 -18.18 16.63 -17.87
CA ARG A 91 -18.20 18.10 -17.69
C ARG A 91 -19.27 18.58 -16.71
N GLU A 92 -19.70 17.70 -15.82
CA GLU A 92 -20.67 18.02 -14.77
C GLU A 92 -19.93 18.58 -13.55
N ASP A 93 -20.48 19.63 -12.95
CA ASP A 93 -19.98 20.14 -11.67
C ASP A 93 -20.16 19.08 -10.59
N PHE A 94 -19.13 18.85 -9.76
CA PHE A 94 -19.15 17.80 -8.72
C PHE A 94 -19.30 16.38 -9.29
N GLY A 95 -18.89 16.18 -10.54
CA GLY A 95 -18.94 14.91 -11.26
C GLY A 95 -17.81 13.94 -10.90
N GLU A 96 -17.79 12.79 -11.56
CA GLU A 96 -16.78 11.74 -11.30
C GLU A 96 -15.38 12.16 -11.76
N SER A 97 -15.29 13.11 -12.70
CA SER A 97 -14.05 13.69 -13.21
C SER A 97 -13.25 14.48 -12.17
N GLU A 98 -13.88 14.93 -11.07
CA GLU A 98 -13.19 15.65 -10.00
C GLU A 98 -12.27 14.76 -9.15
N TRP A 99 -12.48 13.44 -9.19
CA TRP A 99 -11.69 12.48 -8.42
C TRP A 99 -11.14 11.32 -9.25
N ILE A 100 -11.57 11.18 -10.50
CA ILE A 100 -10.98 10.28 -11.52
C ILE A 100 -10.45 11.16 -12.65
N MET A 101 -9.14 11.29 -12.76
CA MET A 101 -8.49 12.19 -13.72
C MET A 101 -7.69 11.40 -14.75
N TYR A 102 -7.87 11.69 -16.03
CA TYR A 102 -7.05 11.11 -17.08
C TYR A 102 -5.65 11.76 -17.08
N THR A 103 -4.59 10.95 -17.08
CA THR A 103 -3.20 11.42 -17.02
C THR A 103 -2.50 11.41 -18.38
N GLY A 104 -3.19 11.03 -19.46
CA GLY A 104 -2.61 10.86 -20.79
C GLY A 104 -2.17 9.43 -21.11
N SER A 105 -1.72 8.69 -20.09
CA SER A 105 -1.29 7.28 -20.14
C SER A 105 -2.14 6.36 -19.26
N GLY A 106 -3.18 6.90 -18.60
CA GLY A 106 -4.00 6.16 -17.66
C GLY A 106 -4.80 7.11 -16.76
N TYR A 107 -4.95 6.77 -15.47
CA TYR A 107 -5.87 7.44 -14.55
C TYR A 107 -5.29 7.68 -13.17
N LEU A 108 -5.57 8.83 -12.59
CA LEU A 108 -5.36 9.12 -11.17
C LEU A 108 -6.71 9.12 -10.45
N ILE A 109 -6.84 8.27 -9.43
CA ILE A 109 -8.05 8.10 -8.62
C ILE A 109 -7.79 8.58 -7.19
N ARG A 110 -8.50 9.64 -6.78
CA ARG A 110 -8.45 10.21 -5.42
C ARG A 110 -9.42 9.49 -4.49
N LEU A 111 -8.93 8.49 -3.77
CA LEU A 111 -9.77 7.62 -2.94
C LEU A 111 -10.37 8.33 -1.73
N TYR A 112 -9.76 9.42 -1.24
CA TYR A 112 -10.31 10.24 -0.16
C TYR A 112 -11.45 11.18 -0.58
N ALA A 113 -11.75 11.31 -1.88
CA ALA A 113 -12.90 12.12 -2.32
C ALA A 113 -14.24 11.57 -1.81
N TRP A 114 -14.29 10.29 -1.43
CA TRP A 114 -15.47 9.61 -0.92
C TRP A 114 -15.16 8.84 0.36
N SER A 115 -16.12 8.76 1.29
CA SER A 115 -15.97 7.90 2.48
C SER A 115 -15.95 6.40 2.14
N PHE A 116 -16.58 6.02 1.03
CA PHE A 116 -16.66 4.63 0.56
C PHE A 116 -16.30 4.52 -0.94
N PRO A 117 -15.04 4.79 -1.32
CA PRO A 117 -14.65 4.92 -2.73
C PRO A 117 -14.87 3.62 -3.52
N VAL A 118 -14.58 2.47 -2.93
CA VAL A 118 -14.78 1.15 -3.59
C VAL A 118 -16.26 0.84 -3.81
N LEU A 119 -17.15 1.30 -2.92
CA LEU A 119 -18.59 1.16 -3.12
C LEU A 119 -19.09 2.08 -4.24
N ARG A 120 -18.55 3.31 -4.34
CA ARG A 120 -18.83 4.22 -5.47
C ARG A 120 -18.38 3.60 -6.78
N LEU A 121 -17.14 3.11 -6.87
CA LEU A 121 -16.62 2.38 -8.04
C LEU A 121 -17.52 1.19 -8.43
N LYS A 122 -18.05 0.43 -7.46
CA LYS A 122 -19.00 -0.65 -7.74
C LYS A 122 -20.29 -0.14 -8.39
N ARG A 123 -20.83 0.98 -7.91
CA ARG A 123 -22.06 1.57 -8.47
C ARG A 123 -21.84 2.13 -9.87
N LEU A 124 -20.64 2.62 -10.16
CA LEU A 124 -20.26 3.11 -11.48
C LEU A 124 -20.08 1.99 -12.51
N GLY A 125 -19.91 0.74 -12.05
CA GLY A 125 -19.82 -0.42 -12.93
C GLY A 125 -18.43 -1.05 -13.00
N LEU A 126 -17.45 -0.58 -12.23
CA LEU A 126 -16.11 -1.16 -12.25
C LEU A 126 -16.12 -2.64 -11.87
N SER A 127 -15.31 -3.40 -12.59
CA SER A 127 -15.16 -4.84 -12.45
C SER A 127 -14.79 -5.26 -11.04
N LYS A 128 -15.04 -6.54 -10.73
CA LYS A 128 -14.61 -7.11 -9.45
C LYS A 128 -13.08 -7.10 -9.32
N ALA A 129 -12.34 -7.26 -10.43
CA ALA A 129 -10.88 -7.26 -10.45
C ALA A 129 -10.33 -5.89 -10.05
N CYS A 130 -10.74 -4.82 -10.75
CA CYS A 130 -10.34 -3.45 -10.43
C CYS A 130 -10.70 -3.08 -8.98
N ARG A 131 -11.91 -3.43 -8.52
CA ARG A 131 -12.31 -3.15 -7.12
C ARG A 131 -11.50 -3.93 -6.09
N ARG A 132 -11.08 -5.17 -6.39
CA ARG A 132 -10.20 -5.98 -5.53
C ARG A 132 -8.80 -5.38 -5.47
N LEU A 133 -8.28 -4.85 -6.56
CA LEU A 133 -7.03 -4.09 -6.57
C LEU A 133 -7.14 -2.91 -5.62
N VAL A 134 -8.08 -2.00 -5.86
CA VAL A 134 -8.22 -0.75 -5.09
C VAL A 134 -8.43 -1.01 -3.60
N ILE A 135 -9.32 -1.93 -3.20
CA ILE A 135 -9.55 -2.22 -1.76
C ILE A 135 -8.31 -2.82 -1.08
N THR A 136 -7.51 -3.59 -1.81
CA THR A 136 -6.27 -4.18 -1.27
C THR A 136 -5.23 -3.10 -1.07
N LEU A 137 -5.09 -2.18 -2.03
CA LEU A 137 -4.17 -1.04 -1.92
C LEU A 137 -4.51 -0.13 -0.73
N ILE A 138 -5.81 0.16 -0.53
CA ILE A 138 -6.29 0.92 0.63
C ILE A 138 -5.94 0.19 1.93
N ARG A 139 -6.29 -1.09 2.04
CA ARG A 139 -6.20 -1.82 3.32
C ARG A 139 -4.77 -2.19 3.71
N ARG A 140 -3.92 -2.52 2.73
CA ARG A 140 -2.57 -3.02 2.99
C ARG A 140 -1.53 -1.91 3.06
N TYR A 141 -1.72 -0.84 2.27
CA TYR A 141 -0.71 0.21 2.10
C TYR A 141 -1.23 1.60 2.50
N ALA A 142 -2.45 1.68 3.06
CA ALA A 142 -3.10 2.93 3.45
C ALA A 142 -3.14 3.99 2.33
N VAL A 143 -3.28 3.54 1.07
CA VAL A 143 -3.20 4.40 -0.12
C VAL A 143 -4.42 5.31 -0.23
N GLY A 144 -4.17 6.59 -0.49
CA GLY A 144 -5.15 7.65 -0.71
C GLY A 144 -5.29 8.10 -2.17
N ILE A 145 -4.26 7.83 -2.98
CA ILE A 145 -4.26 8.06 -4.43
C ILE A 145 -3.77 6.80 -5.14
N VAL A 146 -4.53 6.32 -6.12
CA VAL A 146 -4.05 5.27 -7.02
C VAL A 146 -3.81 5.91 -8.39
N HIS A 147 -2.60 5.74 -8.92
CA HIS A 147 -2.26 6.06 -10.30
C HIS A 147 -2.18 4.75 -11.09
N LEU A 148 -3.10 4.57 -12.02
CA LEU A 148 -3.09 3.49 -13.01
C LEU A 148 -2.41 4.05 -14.25
N ASP A 149 -1.23 3.57 -14.62
CA ASP A 149 -0.44 4.11 -15.72
C ASP A 149 -0.05 3.02 -16.71
N ALA A 150 -0.09 3.28 -18.01
CA ALA A 150 0.35 2.33 -19.04
C ALA A 150 1.81 1.88 -18.86
N PHE A 151 2.65 2.72 -18.28
CA PHE A 151 4.05 2.42 -17.96
C PHE A 151 4.27 2.01 -16.50
N GLY A 152 3.19 1.89 -15.72
CA GLY A 152 3.24 1.48 -14.32
C GLY A 152 3.65 0.02 -14.15
N GLU A 153 4.14 -0.31 -12.95
CA GLU A 153 4.54 -1.68 -12.61
C GLU A 153 3.32 -2.60 -12.46
N VAL A 154 3.43 -3.83 -12.97
CA VAL A 154 2.42 -4.88 -12.79
C VAL A 154 2.58 -5.46 -11.40
N LEU A 155 1.60 -5.23 -10.53
CA LEU A 155 1.61 -5.69 -9.16
C LEU A 155 1.35 -7.20 -9.08
N PRO A 156 2.16 -7.95 -8.32
CA PRO A 156 1.99 -9.39 -8.17
C PRO A 156 0.70 -9.73 -7.41
N GLY A 157 0.04 -10.82 -7.81
CA GLY A 157 -1.17 -11.33 -7.13
C GLY A 157 -2.47 -10.64 -7.50
N PHE A 158 -2.45 -9.79 -8.53
CA PHE A 158 -3.65 -9.20 -9.14
C PHE A 158 -3.85 -9.71 -10.56
N ASP A 159 -5.10 -9.70 -11.00
CA ASP A 159 -5.47 -10.08 -12.37
C ASP A 159 -4.85 -9.07 -13.36
N VAL A 160 -4.45 -9.57 -14.53
CA VAL A 160 -3.89 -8.78 -15.63
C VAL A 160 -4.68 -9.13 -16.89
N PHE A 161 -4.96 -8.12 -17.71
CA PHE A 161 -5.75 -8.23 -18.92
C PHE A 161 -4.95 -7.70 -20.10
N ASP A 162 -5.16 -8.30 -21.27
CA ASP A 162 -4.53 -7.92 -22.53
C ASP A 162 -5.61 -7.31 -23.44
N TRP A 163 -5.42 -6.04 -23.81
CA TRP A 163 -6.31 -5.25 -24.66
C TRP A 163 -5.57 -4.06 -25.28
#